data_AF-A0A5A7MEZ2-F1
#
_entry.id   AF-A0A5A7MEZ2-F1
#
_cell.length_a   1.000
_cell.length_b   1.000
_cell.length_c   1.000
_cell.angle_alpha   90.00
_cell.angle_beta   90.00
_cell.angle_gamma   90.00
#
_symmetry.space_group_name_H-M   'P 1'
#
loop_
_entity.id
_entity.type
_entity.pdbx_description
1 polymer ?
#
loop_
_entity_poly.entity_id
_entity_poly.type
_entity_poly.pdbx_seq_one_letter_code
_entity_poly.pdbx_strand_id
1 'polypeptide(L)' 'MSGSRKPTGEHEFDQLCQALEIEHRLTKPKTPQINGMIERFNGRLSHVLCSHHFNSGKRSKNRG' A
#
# COMPACT_ATOMS: atom_id res chain seq x y z
N MET A 1 -1.97 12.08 22.87
CA MET A 1 -2.29 11.33 21.64
C MET A 1 -1.10 10.47 21.23
N SER A 2 -0.81 9.38 21.97
CA SER A 2 0.28 8.45 21.61
C SER A 2 -0.30 7.19 20.95
N GLY A 3 0.53 6.44 20.21
CA GLY A 3 0.20 5.07 19.78
C GLY A 3 0.18 4.84 18.27
N SER A 4 1.10 5.40 17.49
CA SER A 4 1.54 4.68 16.30
C SER A 4 2.29 3.43 16.78
N ARG A 5 1.88 2.23 16.31
CA ARG A 5 2.66 1.01 16.56
C ARG A 5 4.00 1.16 15.86
N LYS A 6 5.07 0.63 16.45
CA LYS A 6 6.37 0.57 15.79
C LYS A 6 6.47 -0.78 15.04
N PRO A 7 7.10 -0.80 13.85
CA PRO A 7 7.48 -2.07 13.24
C PRO A 7 8.36 -2.86 14.21
N THR A 8 8.15 -4.16 14.29
CA THR A 8 8.84 -5.02 15.28
C THR A 8 10.24 -5.37 14.82
N GLY A 9 10.54 -5.24 13.52
CA GLY A 9 11.82 -5.65 12.93
C GLY A 9 11.87 -7.15 12.63
N GLU A 10 10.91 -7.92 13.11
CA GLU A 10 10.84 -9.38 12.91
C GLU A 10 10.18 -9.74 11.58
N HIS A 11 9.26 -8.91 11.09
CA HIS A 11 8.57 -9.17 9.84
C HIS A 11 9.53 -8.98 8.65
N GLU A 12 9.45 -9.86 7.64
CA GLU A 12 10.33 -9.82 6.46
C GLU A 12 10.34 -8.44 5.79
N PHE A 13 9.17 -7.77 5.76
CA PHE A 13 9.04 -6.40 5.25
C PHE A 13 9.82 -5.37 6.07
N ASP A 14 9.85 -5.49 7.40
CA ASP A 14 10.59 -4.58 8.28
C ASP A 14 12.11 -4.72 8.04
N GLN A 15 12.57 -5.96 7.87
CA GLN A 15 13.97 -6.28 7.59
C GLN A 15 14.40 -5.72 6.22
N LEU A 16 13.54 -5.83 5.21
CA LEU A 16 13.77 -5.23 3.89
C LEU A 16 13.80 -3.70 3.95
N CYS A 17 12.88 -3.07 4.68
CA CYS A 17 12.92 -1.62 4.89
C CYS A 17 14.21 -1.19 5.58
N GLN A 18 14.68 -1.95 6.58
CA GLN A 18 15.94 -1.68 7.26
C GLN A 18 17.14 -1.82 6.33
N ALA A 19 17.18 -2.87 5.50
CA ALA A 19 18.25 -3.11 4.55
C ALA A 19 18.33 -2.06 3.43
N LEU A 20 17.19 -1.47 3.07
CA LEU A 20 17.06 -0.44 2.05
C LEU A 20 17.06 1.00 2.62
N GLU A 21 17.27 1.15 3.94
CA GLU A 21 17.23 2.43 4.65
C GLU A 21 15.91 3.22 4.46
N ILE A 22 14.80 2.49 4.33
CA ILE A 22 13.46 3.06 4.18
C ILE A 22 12.82 3.22 5.56
N GLU A 23 12.37 4.43 5.89
CA GLU A 23 11.64 4.68 7.13
C GLU A 23 10.26 3.97 7.10
N HIS A 24 10.13 2.90 7.88
CA HIS A 24 8.87 2.18 8.00
C HIS A 24 7.99 2.76 9.13
N ARG A 25 6.81 3.29 8.76
CA ARG A 25 5.81 3.83 9.70
C ARG A 25 4.50 3.07 9.64
N LEU A 26 4.01 2.60 10.79
CA LEU A 26 2.68 2.01 10.90
C LEU A 26 1.63 3.08 11.26
N THR A 27 0.51 3.04 10.55
CA THR A 27 -0.65 3.87 10.84
C THR A 27 -1.59 3.19 11.85
N LYS A 28 -2.34 3.97 12.63
CA LYS A 28 -3.36 3.41 13.52
C LYS A 28 -4.43 2.66 12.71
N PRO A 29 -4.92 1.50 13.19
CA PRO A 29 -6.04 0.83 12.55
C PRO A 29 -7.33 1.64 12.71
N LYS A 30 -8.16 1.63 11.65
CA LYS A 30 -9.43 2.37 11.47
C LYS A 30 -9.25 3.87 11.22
N THR A 31 -9.74 4.30 10.05
CA THR A 31 -9.73 5.69 9.54
C THR A 31 -8.39 6.45 9.66
N PRO A 32 -7.29 5.90 9.12
CA PRO A 32 -6.04 6.65 8.99
C PRO A 32 -6.23 7.80 7.98
N GLN A 33 -6.31 9.04 8.47
CA GLN A 33 -6.46 10.25 7.64
C GLN A 33 -5.37 10.37 6.56
N ILE A 34 -4.20 9.76 6.80
CA ILE A 34 -3.04 9.74 5.91
C ILE A 34 -3.25 8.92 4.63
N ASN A 35 -4.18 7.96 4.65
CA ASN A 35 -4.41 7.08 3.50
C ASN A 35 -5.40 7.66 2.48
N GLY A 36 -6.01 8.81 2.76
CA GLY A 36 -7.04 9.42 1.90
C GLY A 36 -6.55 9.78 0.49
N MET A 37 -5.26 10.09 0.31
CA MET A 37 -4.70 10.31 -1.03
C MET A 37 -4.58 9.00 -1.83
N ILE A 38 -4.14 7.92 -1.17
CA ILE A 38 -4.02 6.59 -1.78
C ILE A 38 -5.40 6.06 -2.13
N GLU A 39 -6.38 6.24 -1.23
CA GLU A 39 -7.78 5.86 -1.47
C GLU A 39 -8.38 6.60 -2.68
N ARG A 40 -8.18 7.93 -2.79
CA ARG A 40 -8.62 8.70 -3.96
C ARG A 40 -7.93 8.26 -5.24
N PHE A 41 -6.63 7.98 -5.17
CA PHE A 41 -5.85 7.49 -6.31
C PHE A 41 -6.36 6.13 -6.79
N ASN A 42 -6.58 5.19 -5.87
CA ASN A 42 -7.12 3.87 -6.18
C ASN A 42 -8.53 3.95 -6.77
N GLY A 43 -9.38 4.86 -6.26
CA GLY A 43 -10.69 5.13 -6.83
C GLY A 43 -10.61 5.64 -8.27
N ARG A 44 -9.68 6.57 -8.55
CA ARG A 44 -9.46 7.09 -9.91
C ARG A 44 -8.91 6.03 -10.85
N LEU A 45 -7.96 5.20 -10.41
CA LEU A 45 -7.45 4.09 -11.21
C LEU A 45 -8.56 3.12 -11.60
N SER A 46 -9.39 2.70 -10.64
CA SER A 46 -10.55 1.83 -10.91
C SER A 46 -11.52 2.45 -11.92
N HIS A 47 -11.79 3.75 -11.81
CA HIS A 47 -12.61 4.46 -12.80
C HIS A 47 -11.99 4.38 -14.19
N VAL A 48 -10.71 4.71 -14.35
CA VAL A 48 -10.01 4.68 -15.64
C VAL A 48 -10.01 3.27 -16.24
N LEU A 49 -9.79 2.23 -15.42
CA LEU A 49 -9.85 0.83 -15.85
C LEU A 49 -11.26 0.40 -16.28
N CYS A 50 -12.31 0.92 -15.66
CA CYS A 50 -13.69 0.65 -16.07
C CYS A 50 -14.10 1.41 -17.34
N SER A 51 -13.65 2.66 -17.50
CA SER A 51 -14.02 3.50 -18.64
C SER A 51 -13.24 3.18 -19.92
N HIS A 52 -12.03 2.63 -19.80
CA HIS A 52 -11.20 2.26 -20.94
C HIS A 52 -11.03 0.73 -21.03
N HIS A 53 -11.45 0.15 -22.15
CA HIS A 53 -11.20 -1.26 -22.44
C HIS A 53 -9.74 -1.43 -22.90
N PHE A 54 -8.85 -1.79 -21.99
CA PHE A 54 -7.45 -2.05 -22.32
C PHE A 54 -7.32 -3.42 -23.03
N ASN A 55 -7.19 -3.42 -24.36
CA ASN A 55 -6.81 -4.60 -25.13
C ASN A 55 -5.30 -4.87 -24.98
N SER A 56 -4.89 -5.48 -23.87
CA SER A 56 -3.94 -6.61 -23.84
C SER A 56 -3.49 -6.88 -22.41
N GLY A 57 -4.00 -7.98 -21.88
CA GLY A 57 -3.52 -8.53 -20.64
C GLY A 57 -2.17 -9.20 -20.84
N LYS A 58 -1.09 -8.55 -20.39
CA LYS A 58 -0.14 -9.30 -19.57
C LYS A 58 -0.76 -9.41 -18.19
N ARG A 59 -1.59 -10.44 -18.05
CA ARG A 59 -2.22 -10.85 -16.79
C ARG A 59 -1.09 -11.11 -15.80
N SER A 60 -0.83 -10.17 -14.89
CA SER A 60 0.09 -10.40 -13.78
C SER A 60 -0.52 -11.47 -12.89
N LYS A 61 -0.20 -12.73 -13.19
CA LYS A 61 -0.48 -13.85 -12.30
C LYS A 61 0.61 -13.82 -11.25
N ASN A 62 0.30 -13.31 -10.07
CA ASN A 62 1.03 -13.71 -8.87
C ASN A 62 0.00 -14.12 -7.81
N ARG A 63 -0.29 -15.42 -7.80
CA ARG A 63 -0.90 -16.12 -6.67
C ARG A 63 -0.01 -17.33 -6.41
N GLY A 64 0.95 -17.16 -5.50
CA GLY A 64 1.47 -18.22 -4.65
C GLY A 64 0.63 -18.27 -3.39
#